data_AF-A0A1B2LZF4-F1
#
_entry.id   AF-A0A1B2LZF4-F1
#
_cell.length_a   1.000
_cell.length_b   1.000
_cell.length_c   1.000
_cell.angle_alpha   90.00
_cell.angle_beta   90.00
_cell.angle_gamma   90.00
#
_symmetry.space_group_name_H-M   'P 1'
#
loop_
_entity.id
_entity.type
_entity.pdbx_description
1 polymer ?
#
loop_
_entity_poly.entity_id
_entity_poly.type
_entity_poly.pdbx_seq_one_letter_code
_entity_poly.pdbx_strand_id
1 'polypeptide(L)'
;MKKILGLCFLLASFGIEAASNVVFLCDVKGGKQVKITKIGDYYQYSFGKPNNPELVFRNSKAQVIKQSPRWDGMGSHMWAGMLFKNGAYEYHVTDSIDRMNEEHAVHSGVTVSKGDTYLTYVQCVNEAQAKWDDEFMI
;
A
#
# COMPACT_ATOMS: atom_id res chain seq x y z
N MET A 1 2.98 -51.22 43.29
CA MET A 1 2.33 -50.96 41.99
C MET A 1 2.14 -49.45 41.85
N LYS A 2 2.97 -48.76 41.06
CA LYS A 2 3.02 -47.29 40.99
C LYS A 2 2.48 -46.86 39.62
N LYS A 3 1.28 -46.28 39.59
CA LYS A 3 0.62 -45.78 38.37
C LYS A 3 1.26 -44.44 38.00
N ILE A 4 1.98 -44.40 36.87
CA ILE A 4 2.49 -43.15 36.29
C ILE A 4 1.36 -42.54 35.46
N LEU A 5 0.80 -41.44 35.94
CA LEU A 5 -0.21 -40.65 35.25
C LEU A 5 0.53 -39.74 34.24
N GLY A 6 0.45 -40.08 32.96
CA GLY A 6 1.06 -39.31 31.88
C GLY A 6 0.32 -38.00 31.66
N LEU A 7 1.00 -36.88 31.88
CA LEU A 7 0.52 -35.53 31.61
C LEU A 7 0.73 -35.22 30.11
N CYS A 8 -0.36 -35.21 29.34
CA CYS A 8 -0.35 -34.87 27.92
C CYS A 8 -0.32 -33.34 27.77
N PHE A 9 0.83 -32.78 27.37
CA PHE A 9 1.02 -31.34 27.17
C PHE A 9 0.46 -30.95 25.79
N LEU A 10 -0.76 -30.41 25.76
CA LEU A 10 -1.35 -29.80 24.57
C LEU A 10 -0.61 -28.49 24.25
N LEU A 11 0.27 -28.51 23.24
CA LEU A 11 0.87 -27.32 22.68
C LEU A 11 -0.20 -26.54 21.90
N ALA A 12 -0.79 -25.53 22.52
CA ALA A 12 -1.61 -24.55 21.84
C ALA A 12 -0.69 -23.64 21.00
N SER A 13 -0.76 -23.79 19.68
CA SER A 13 -0.09 -22.89 18.73
C SER A 13 -0.81 -21.54 18.75
N PHE A 14 -0.36 -20.61 19.60
CA PHE A 14 -0.77 -19.21 19.50
C PHE A 14 -0.17 -18.64 18.20
N GLY A 15 -1.00 -18.51 17.17
CA GLY A 15 -0.62 -17.79 15.97
C GLY A 15 -0.39 -16.32 16.33
N ILE A 16 0.86 -15.86 16.26
CA ILE A 16 1.18 -14.43 16.34
C ILE A 16 0.64 -13.81 15.05
N GLU A 17 -0.47 -13.10 15.16
CA GLU A 17 -0.98 -12.30 14.04
C GLU A 17 0.01 -11.15 13.81
N ALA A 18 0.54 -11.05 12.59
CA ALA A 18 1.48 -9.99 12.24
C ALA A 18 0.79 -8.64 12.41
N ALA A 19 1.49 -7.68 13.01
CA ALA A 19 1.01 -6.31 13.12
C ALA A 19 0.62 -5.79 11.72
N SER A 20 -0.55 -5.17 11.63
CA SER A 20 -1.06 -4.59 10.40
C SER A 20 -1.37 -3.11 10.56
N ASN A 21 -0.94 -2.30 9.59
CA ASN A 21 -1.18 -0.86 9.59
C ASN A 21 -1.52 -0.36 8.18
N VAL A 22 -2.56 0.45 8.07
CA VAL A 22 -2.91 1.13 6.82
C VAL A 22 -1.93 2.28 6.60
N VAL A 23 -1.24 2.27 5.47
CA VAL A 23 -0.26 3.31 5.08
C VAL A 23 -0.76 4.22 3.97
N PHE A 24 -1.79 3.79 3.25
CA PHE A 24 -2.48 4.61 2.26
C PHE A 24 -3.93 4.18 2.17
N LEU A 25 -4.85 5.14 2.15
CA LEU A 25 -6.26 4.93 1.88
C LEU A 25 -6.81 6.12 1.12
N CYS A 26 -7.46 5.87 -0.02
CA CYS A 26 -8.25 6.89 -0.67
C CYS A 26 -9.50 6.30 -1.33
N ASP A 27 -10.58 7.05 -1.31
CA ASP A 27 -11.79 6.69 -2.04
C ASP A 27 -11.64 7.12 -3.50
N VAL A 28 -12.29 6.37 -4.38
CA VAL A 28 -12.31 6.62 -5.81
C VAL A 28 -13.77 6.55 -6.30
N LYS A 29 -14.00 6.97 -7.54
CA LYS A 29 -15.35 6.96 -8.13
C LYS A 29 -16.00 5.56 -8.06
N GLY A 30 -17.32 5.54 -7.88
CA GLY A 30 -18.11 4.31 -7.85
C GLY A 30 -18.12 3.59 -6.49
N GLY A 31 -17.79 4.29 -5.40
CA GLY A 31 -17.82 3.72 -4.04
C GLY A 31 -16.75 2.66 -3.82
N LYS A 32 -15.62 2.79 -4.52
CA LYS A 32 -14.44 1.93 -4.37
C LYS A 32 -13.34 2.70 -3.65
N GLN A 33 -12.33 1.98 -3.20
CA GLN A 33 -11.15 2.54 -2.55
C GLN A 33 -9.88 1.87 -3.08
N VAL A 34 -8.77 2.60 -3.00
CA VAL A 34 -7.41 2.06 -3.01
C VAL A 34 -6.93 2.02 -1.57
N LYS A 35 -6.46 0.87 -1.12
CA LYS A 35 -5.91 0.71 0.23
C LYS A 35 -4.61 -0.08 0.20
N ILE A 36 -3.59 0.47 0.85
CA ILE A 36 -2.31 -0.20 1.11
C ILE A 36 -2.22 -0.48 2.61
N THR A 37 -1.99 -1.74 2.95
CA THR A 37 -1.77 -2.18 4.33
C THR A 37 -0.43 -2.86 4.44
N LYS A 38 0.42 -2.38 5.34
CA LYS A 38 1.63 -3.09 5.75
C LYS A 38 1.25 -4.21 6.70
N ILE A 39 1.73 -5.42 6.46
CA ILE A 39 1.44 -6.63 7.23
C ILE A 39 2.77 -7.37 7.42
N GLY A 40 3.39 -7.20 8.59
CA GLY A 40 4.78 -7.62 8.79
C GLY A 40 5.72 -7.03 7.72
N ASP A 41 6.44 -7.89 6.99
CA ASP A 41 7.39 -7.50 5.93
C ASP A 41 6.78 -7.38 4.53
N TYR A 42 5.45 -7.26 4.43
CA TYR A 42 4.75 -7.13 3.16
C TYR A 42 3.89 -5.87 3.14
N TYR A 43 3.71 -5.33 1.95
CA TYR A 43 2.61 -4.42 1.67
C TYR A 43 1.57 -5.15 0.83
N GLN A 44 0.31 -5.06 1.26
CA GLN A 44 -0.85 -5.53 0.54
C GLN A 44 -1.51 -4.36 -0.16
N TYR A 45 -1.57 -4.42 -1.49
CA TYR A 45 -2.40 -3.53 -2.29
C TYR A 45 -3.81 -4.11 -2.39
N SER A 46 -4.82 -3.25 -2.28
CA SER A 46 -6.21 -3.61 -2.54
C SER A 46 -6.95 -2.50 -3.28
N PHE A 47 -7.77 -2.90 -4.25
CA PHE A 47 -8.68 -2.02 -4.98
C PHE A 47 -10.07 -2.67 -5.06
N GLY A 48 -11.12 -1.90 -4.83
CA GLY A 48 -12.51 -2.36 -4.92
C GLY A 48 -13.41 -1.76 -3.85
N LYS A 49 -14.55 -2.39 -3.59
CA LYS A 49 -15.48 -1.91 -2.54
C LYS A 49 -14.85 -2.05 -1.15
N PRO A 50 -15.20 -1.16 -0.20
CA PRO A 50 -14.88 -1.36 1.20
C PRO A 50 -15.31 -2.77 1.66
N ASN A 51 -14.41 -3.48 2.34
CA ASN A 51 -14.59 -4.85 2.85
C ASN A 51 -14.82 -5.96 1.80
N ASN A 52 -14.90 -5.62 0.50
CA ASN A 52 -15.01 -6.60 -0.59
C ASN A 52 -14.16 -6.15 -1.79
N PRO A 53 -12.81 -6.23 -1.66
CA PRO A 53 -11.91 -5.78 -2.71
C PRO A 53 -11.98 -6.69 -3.94
N GLU A 54 -11.88 -6.08 -5.12
CA GLU A 54 -11.94 -6.75 -6.42
C GLU A 54 -10.55 -7.22 -6.88
N LEU A 55 -9.51 -6.52 -6.44
CA LEU A 55 -8.12 -6.83 -6.71
C LEU A 55 -7.32 -6.75 -5.42
N VAL A 56 -6.60 -7.82 -5.09
CA VAL A 56 -5.72 -7.90 -3.93
C VAL A 56 -4.44 -8.64 -4.31
N PHE A 57 -3.30 -8.06 -3.98
CA PHE A 57 -2.00 -8.72 -4.13
C PHE A 57 -0.98 -8.14 -3.16
N ARG A 58 0.15 -8.84 -3.00
CA ARG A 58 1.20 -8.46 -2.06
C ARG A 58 2.54 -8.34 -2.74
N ASN A 59 3.34 -7.38 -2.30
CA ASN A 59 4.77 -7.30 -2.59
C ASN A 59 5.50 -7.25 -1.25
N SER A 60 6.71 -7.82 -1.19
CA SER A 60 7.56 -7.65 -0.01
C SER A 60 7.99 -6.20 0.15
N LYS A 61 8.25 -5.78 1.38
CA LYS A 61 8.77 -4.45 1.71
C LYS A 61 10.00 -4.11 0.87
N ALA A 62 10.97 -5.03 0.82
CA ALA A 62 12.19 -4.88 0.05
C ALA A 62 11.95 -4.70 -1.46
N GLN A 63 10.98 -5.42 -2.05
CA GLN A 63 10.61 -5.23 -3.46
C GLN A 63 10.05 -3.83 -3.70
N VAL A 64 9.11 -3.39 -2.86
CA VAL A 64 8.50 -2.06 -3.02
C VAL A 64 9.54 -0.96 -2.87
N ILE A 65 10.40 -1.02 -1.85
CA ILE A 65 11.51 -0.04 -1.69
C ILE A 65 12.42 -0.01 -2.92
N LYS A 66 12.78 -1.18 -3.46
CA LYS A 66 13.70 -1.26 -4.60
C LYS A 66 13.11 -0.67 -5.88
N GLN A 67 11.80 -0.82 -6.09
CA GLN A 67 11.15 -0.45 -7.35
C GLN A 67 10.48 0.93 -7.31
N SER A 68 10.16 1.46 -6.12
CA SER A 68 9.58 2.79 -5.97
C SER A 68 10.61 3.87 -6.38
N PRO A 69 10.22 4.81 -7.26
CA PRO A 69 11.08 5.94 -7.56
C PRO A 69 11.18 6.85 -6.33
N ARG A 70 12.37 7.41 -6.10
CA ARG A 70 12.61 8.41 -5.05
C ARG A 70 12.59 9.79 -5.69
N TRP A 71 11.85 10.71 -5.08
CA TRP A 71 11.87 12.08 -5.52
C TRP A 71 13.22 12.73 -5.19
N ASP A 72 13.79 13.45 -6.16
CA ASP A 72 15.13 14.07 -6.06
C ASP A 72 15.09 15.49 -5.46
N GLY A 73 13.91 15.97 -5.06
CA GLY A 73 13.69 17.31 -4.52
C GLY A 73 13.48 18.40 -5.57
N MET A 74 13.55 18.07 -6.87
CA MET A 74 13.43 19.03 -7.97
C MET A 74 12.01 19.05 -8.58
N GLY A 75 11.60 20.20 -9.13
CA GLY A 75 10.29 20.41 -9.79
C GLY A 75 9.30 21.23 -8.96
N SER A 76 8.09 21.52 -9.47
CA SER A 76 7.08 22.28 -8.73
C SER A 76 6.30 21.42 -7.73
N HIS A 77 6.28 20.10 -7.91
CA HIS A 77 5.50 19.18 -7.08
C HIS A 77 6.40 18.43 -6.11
N MET A 78 6.04 18.41 -4.83
CA MET A 78 6.57 17.44 -3.87
C MET A 78 5.73 16.17 -3.99
N TRP A 79 6.33 15.01 -4.13
CA TRP A 79 5.56 13.77 -4.17
C TRP A 79 6.27 12.62 -3.47
N ALA A 80 5.45 11.75 -2.89
CA ALA A 80 5.86 10.46 -2.38
C ALA A 80 5.08 9.38 -3.15
N GLY A 81 5.70 8.22 -3.33
CA GLY A 81 5.05 7.17 -4.09
C GLY A 81 5.55 5.78 -3.76
N MET A 82 4.63 4.81 -3.91
CA MET A 82 4.91 3.40 -3.81
C MET A 82 4.55 2.72 -5.12
N LEU A 83 5.51 2.05 -5.75
CA LEU A 83 5.26 1.26 -6.95
C LEU A 83 5.00 -0.19 -6.54
N PHE A 84 3.94 -0.78 -7.08
CA PHE A 84 3.55 -2.18 -6.87
C PHE A 84 3.50 -2.94 -8.18
N LYS A 85 3.76 -4.26 -8.14
CA LYS A 85 3.73 -5.16 -9.30
C LYS A 85 2.78 -6.32 -9.10
N ASN A 86 1.95 -6.60 -10.11
CA ASN A 86 1.11 -7.79 -10.21
C ASN A 86 1.21 -8.38 -11.63
N GLY A 87 2.08 -9.38 -11.79
CA GLY A 87 2.43 -9.91 -13.11
C GLY A 87 3.07 -8.84 -13.99
N ALA A 88 2.48 -8.58 -15.17
CA ALA A 88 2.96 -7.56 -16.11
C ALA A 88 2.45 -6.14 -15.79
N TYR A 89 1.60 -5.98 -14.77
CA TYR A 89 1.00 -4.69 -14.41
C TYR A 89 1.77 -4.02 -13.29
N GLU A 90 1.89 -2.70 -13.40
CA GLU A 90 2.50 -1.81 -12.43
C GLU A 90 1.46 -0.82 -11.92
N TYR A 91 1.48 -0.55 -10.62
CA TYR A 91 0.55 0.33 -9.92
C TYR A 91 1.38 1.33 -9.13
N HIS A 92 1.56 2.51 -9.68
CA HIS A 92 2.29 3.58 -9.02
C HIS A 92 1.30 4.41 -8.22
N VAL A 93 1.27 4.19 -6.91
CA VAL A 93 0.48 4.98 -5.97
C VAL A 93 1.28 6.22 -5.63
N THR A 94 0.71 7.39 -5.89
CA THR A 94 1.39 8.67 -5.65
C THR A 94 0.51 9.56 -4.80
N ASP A 95 1.17 10.34 -3.94
CA ASP A 95 0.60 11.48 -3.27
C ASP A 95 1.49 12.68 -3.55
N SER A 96 0.92 13.78 -4.05
CA SER A 96 1.69 14.93 -4.52
C SER A 96 1.05 16.25 -4.11
N ILE A 97 1.89 17.22 -3.78
CA ILE A 97 1.49 18.56 -3.38
C ILE A 97 2.05 19.54 -4.40
N ASP A 98 1.17 20.34 -5.02
CA ASP A 98 1.60 21.46 -5.85
C ASP A 98 2.08 22.61 -4.96
N ARG A 99 3.39 22.89 -4.98
CA ARG A 99 3.99 23.96 -4.17
C ARG A 99 3.78 25.36 -4.75
N MET A 100 3.39 25.45 -6.01
CA MET A 100 3.27 26.72 -6.75
C MET A 100 1.85 27.28 -6.71
N ASN A 101 0.86 26.45 -6.35
CA ASN A 101 -0.50 26.88 -6.09
C ASN A 101 -0.63 27.31 -4.62
N GLU A 102 -1.21 28.49 -4.37
CA GLU A 102 -1.47 29.02 -3.02
C GLU A 102 -2.38 28.10 -2.17
N GLU A 103 -3.23 27.30 -2.82
CA GLU A 103 -4.09 26.31 -2.17
C GLU A 103 -3.37 25.01 -1.80
N HIS A 104 -2.13 24.80 -2.29
CA HIS A 104 -1.35 23.59 -2.08
C HIS A 104 -2.13 22.30 -2.38
N ALA A 105 -2.81 22.27 -3.53
CA ALA A 105 -3.68 21.17 -3.90
C ALA A 105 -2.94 19.82 -3.84
N VAL A 106 -3.53 18.88 -3.10
CA VAL A 106 -3.05 17.51 -2.97
C VAL A 106 -3.65 16.66 -4.10
N HIS A 107 -2.79 16.07 -4.92
CA HIS A 107 -3.16 15.15 -5.96
C HIS A 107 -2.65 13.76 -5.62
N SER A 108 -3.58 12.89 -5.23
CA SER A 108 -3.30 11.48 -4.96
C SER A 108 -4.05 10.56 -5.92
N GLY A 109 -3.47 9.40 -6.20
CA GLY A 109 -4.08 8.40 -7.06
C GLY A 109 -3.14 7.27 -7.43
N VAL A 110 -3.55 6.49 -8.42
CA VAL A 110 -2.79 5.34 -8.90
C VAL A 110 -2.66 5.40 -10.42
N THR A 111 -1.42 5.54 -10.90
CA THR A 111 -1.12 5.29 -12.30
C THR A 111 -0.98 3.79 -12.51
N VAL A 112 -1.74 3.25 -13.47
CA VAL A 112 -1.68 1.83 -13.85
C VAL A 112 -1.05 1.71 -15.22
N SER A 113 0.00 0.91 -15.31
CA SER A 113 0.70 0.60 -16.57
C SER A 113 0.87 -0.91 -16.76
N LYS A 114 1.17 -1.31 -17.99
CA LYS A 114 1.58 -2.67 -18.34
C LYS A 114 2.91 -2.58 -19.10
N GLY A 115 4.01 -2.87 -18.41
CA GLY A 115 5.34 -2.44 -18.88
C GLY A 115 5.37 -0.93 -19.08
N ASP A 116 5.94 -0.48 -20.21
CA ASP A 116 6.05 0.95 -20.53
C ASP A 116 4.74 1.60 -21.01
N THR A 117 3.66 0.82 -21.15
CA THR A 117 2.38 1.31 -21.66
C THR A 117 1.49 1.78 -20.52
N TYR A 118 1.20 3.08 -20.47
CA TYR A 118 0.15 3.65 -19.63
C TYR A 118 -1.23 3.10 -19.99
N LEU A 119 -2.02 2.71 -18.99
CA LEU A 119 -3.38 2.23 -19.17
C LEU A 119 -4.41 3.23 -18.64
N THR A 120 -4.23 3.70 -17.41
CA THR A 120 -5.18 4.61 -16.77
C THR A 120 -4.60 5.26 -15.52
N TYR A 121 -5.29 6.30 -15.04
CA TYR A 121 -5.06 6.93 -13.76
C TYR A 121 -6.33 6.85 -12.92
N VAL A 122 -6.24 6.19 -11.77
CA VAL A 122 -7.30 6.09 -10.78
C VAL A 122 -7.15 7.24 -9.80
N GLN A 123 -7.89 8.32 -10.03
CA GLN A 123 -7.86 9.52 -9.19
C GLN A 123 -8.62 9.31 -7.89
N CYS A 124 -8.03 9.73 -6.77
CA CYS A 124 -8.73 9.82 -5.49
C CYS A 124 -9.78 10.96 -5.54
N VAL A 125 -10.98 10.73 -5.01
CA VAL A 125 -12.07 11.73 -5.01
C VAL A 125 -11.97 12.72 -3.85
N ASN A 126 -11.21 12.37 -2.84
CA ASN A 126 -10.88 13.17 -1.67
C ASN A 126 -9.39 13.04 -1.39
N GLU A 127 -8.89 13.90 -0.51
CA GLU A 127 -7.52 13.82 0.00
C GLU A 127 -7.25 12.42 0.57
N ALA A 128 -6.14 11.82 0.14
CA ALA A 128 -5.75 10.50 0.59
C ALA A 128 -5.25 10.55 2.03
N GLN A 129 -5.57 9.51 2.80
CA GLN A 129 -4.96 9.27 4.11
C GLN A 129 -3.63 8.55 3.89
N ALA A 130 -2.58 9.33 3.63
CA ALA A 130 -1.23 8.83 3.42
C ALA A 130 -0.42 8.89 4.72
N LYS A 131 0.14 7.74 5.12
CA LYS A 131 1.07 7.56 6.23
C LYS A 131 2.23 6.71 5.73
N TRP A 132 2.99 7.28 4.81
CA TRP A 132 4.14 6.63 4.22
C TRP A 132 5.18 6.33 5.29
N ASP A 133 5.85 5.18 5.16
CA ASP A 133 7.03 4.91 5.98
C ASP A 133 8.16 5.87 5.54
N ASP A 134 9.06 6.24 6.46
CA ASP A 134 10.16 7.19 6.22
C ASP A 134 11.03 6.82 5.00
N GLU A 135 11.09 5.54 4.64
CA GLU A 135 11.83 5.02 3.48
C GLU A 135 11.24 5.46 2.12
N PHE A 136 10.00 5.95 2.12
CA PHE A 136 9.28 6.51 0.97
C PHE A 136 9.00 8.00 1.11
N MET A 137 9.30 8.57 2.29
CA MET A 137 9.36 9.99 2.53
C MET A 137 10.74 10.52 2.11
N ILE A 138 10.78 11.81 1.82
CA ILE A 138 11.95 12.55 1.36
C ILE A 138 13.09 12.45 2.37
#